data_AF-A0A7Y3I484-F1
#
_entry.id   AF-A0A7Y3I484-F1
#
_cell.length_a   1.000
_cell.length_b   1.000
_cell.length_c   1.000
_cell.angle_alpha   90.00
_cell.angle_beta   90.00
_cell.angle_gamma   90.00
#
_symmetry.space_group_name_H-M   'P 1'
#
loop_
_entity.id
_entity.type
_entity.pdbx_description
1 polymer ?
#
loop_
_entity_poly.entity_id
_entity_poly.type
_entity_poly.pdbx_seq_one_letter_code
_entity_poly.pdbx_strand_id
1 'polypeptide(L)'
;DGAIDAALAGAAVTLESGEAANVIARKNAALKSISSMDRERISRTAFARQRWGDRWYNRLGPLLVDAAFDEDFEIQMVRFASDAYFDLVRERPELRAVLAASREAVVIVNDRWAVLVSDRVGVEVFSDEQRKHLGLAVR
;
A
#
# COMPACT_ATOMS: atom_id res chain seq x y z
N ASP A 1 -18.33 7.57 41.62
CA ASP A 1 -17.67 7.94 40.36
C ASP A 1 -16.95 6.76 39.73
N GLY A 2 -17.61 5.98 38.87
CA GLY A 2 -16.95 4.84 38.23
C GLY A 2 -17.78 4.01 37.26
N ALA A 3 -18.96 4.48 36.83
CA ALA A 3 -19.85 3.72 35.95
C ALA A 3 -20.02 4.33 34.54
N ILE A 4 -19.37 5.47 34.26
CA ILE A 4 -19.55 6.20 32.99
C ILE A 4 -18.39 5.95 32.02
N ASP A 5 -17.19 5.58 32.50
CA ASP A 5 -16.01 5.36 31.65
C ASP A 5 -15.99 4.03 30.89
N ALA A 6 -16.69 2.99 31.39
CA ALA A 6 -16.69 1.68 30.73
C ALA A 6 -17.59 1.62 29.48
N ALA A 7 -18.62 2.48 29.39
CA ALA A 7 -19.53 2.50 28.25
C ALA A 7 -18.96 3.27 27.04
N LEU A 8 -18.07 4.24 27.27
CA LEU A 8 -17.45 5.03 26.20
C LEU A 8 -16.30 4.28 25.50
N ALA A 9 -15.62 3.37 26.20
CA ALA A 9 -14.52 2.58 25.63
C ALA A 9 -15.00 1.44 24.71
N GLY A 10 -16.20 0.89 24.91
CA GLY A 10 -16.76 -0.18 24.07
C GLY A 10 -17.45 0.30 22.78
N ALA A 11 -17.96 1.54 22.78
CA ALA A 11 -18.68 2.11 21.64
C ALA A 11 -17.75 2.73 20.58
N ALA A 12 -16.58 3.24 20.98
CA ALA A 12 -15.60 3.80 20.04
C ALA A 12 -14.91 2.72 19.18
N VAL A 13 -14.71 1.52 19.72
CA VAL A 13 -14.00 0.42 19.03
C VAL A 13 -14.86 -0.30 17.99
N THR A 14 -16.19 -0.20 18.06
CA THR A 14 -17.10 -0.97 17.19
C THR A 14 -17.53 -0.22 15.93
N LEU A 15 -17.69 1.10 15.97
CA LEU A 15 -18.12 1.91 14.82
C LEU A 15 -17.00 2.12 13.77
N GLU A 16 -15.74 2.29 14.17
CA GLU A 16 -14.61 2.41 13.22
C GLU A 16 -14.31 1.08 12.50
N SER A 17 -14.52 -0.06 13.15
CA SER A 17 -14.18 -1.37 12.59
C SER A 17 -15.04 -1.77 11.38
N GLY A 18 -16.33 -1.42 11.38
CA GLY A 18 -17.26 -1.79 10.31
C GLY A 18 -17.08 -0.95 9.05
N GLU A 19 -16.77 0.35 9.22
CA GLU A 19 -16.52 1.26 8.10
C GLU A 19 -15.13 1.04 7.51
N ALA A 20 -14.11 0.80 8.36
CA ALA A 20 -12.79 0.37 7.94
C ALA A 20 -12.83 -0.98 7.21
N ALA A 21 -13.57 -1.97 7.71
CA ALA A 21 -13.75 -3.25 7.03
C ALA A 21 -14.43 -3.10 5.66
N ASN A 22 -15.43 -2.23 5.53
CA ASN A 22 -16.08 -1.94 4.25
C ASN A 22 -15.20 -1.17 3.27
N VAL A 23 -14.30 -0.32 3.76
CA VAL A 23 -13.28 0.36 2.92
C VAL A 23 -12.21 -0.63 2.47
N ILE A 24 -11.76 -1.51 3.35
CA ILE A 24 -10.78 -2.57 3.04
C ILE A 24 -11.38 -3.59 2.07
N ALA A 25 -12.64 -4.01 2.26
CA ALA A 25 -13.32 -4.95 1.37
C ALA A 25 -13.53 -4.36 -0.04
N ARG A 26 -13.98 -3.10 -0.14
CA ARG A 26 -14.14 -2.41 -1.44
C ARG A 26 -12.81 -2.20 -2.15
N LYS A 27 -11.72 -2.00 -1.42
CA LYS A 27 -10.37 -1.82 -1.99
C LYS A 27 -9.70 -3.12 -2.35
N ASN A 28 -9.86 -4.17 -1.56
CA ASN A 28 -9.46 -5.53 -1.94
C ASN A 28 -10.24 -6.00 -3.18
N ALA A 29 -11.50 -5.59 -3.35
CA ALA A 29 -12.25 -5.83 -4.58
C ALA A 29 -11.70 -5.02 -5.78
N ALA A 30 -11.28 -3.77 -5.59
CA ALA A 30 -10.64 -2.97 -6.64
C ALA A 30 -9.23 -3.49 -7.00
N LEU A 31 -8.47 -3.99 -6.03
CA LEU A 31 -7.15 -4.59 -6.25
C LEU A 31 -7.27 -5.98 -6.87
N LYS A 32 -8.26 -6.78 -6.44
CA LYS A 32 -8.64 -8.00 -7.14
C LYS A 32 -9.14 -7.70 -8.54
N SER A 33 -9.85 -6.59 -8.80
CA SER A 33 -10.24 -6.23 -10.16
C SER A 33 -9.05 -5.78 -11.01
N ILE A 34 -8.02 -5.19 -10.40
CA ILE A 34 -6.75 -4.84 -11.08
C ILE A 34 -5.95 -6.11 -11.41
N SER A 35 -5.91 -7.07 -10.49
CA SER A 35 -5.26 -8.39 -10.68
C SER A 35 -6.06 -9.29 -11.64
N SER A 36 -7.39 -9.32 -11.52
CA SER A 36 -8.30 -10.09 -12.37
C SER A 36 -8.62 -9.41 -13.71
N MET A 37 -8.16 -8.17 -13.92
CA MET A 37 -8.09 -7.57 -15.25
C MET A 37 -6.89 -8.18 -15.98
N ASP A 38 -7.10 -9.43 -16.40
CA ASP A 38 -6.29 -10.29 -17.25
C ASP A 38 -5.05 -9.65 -17.90
N ARG A 39 -3.91 -10.34 -17.75
CA ARG A 39 -2.71 -10.23 -18.61
C ARG A 39 -3.03 -10.07 -20.11
N GLU A 40 -4.15 -10.62 -20.58
CA GLU A 40 -4.64 -10.48 -21.95
C GLU A 40 -5.21 -9.09 -22.29
N ARG A 41 -5.93 -8.44 -21.36
CA ARG A 41 -6.49 -7.09 -21.55
C ARG A 41 -5.44 -6.00 -21.36
N ILE A 42 -4.39 -6.30 -20.59
CA ILE A 42 -3.17 -5.49 -20.43
C ILE A 42 -2.47 -5.24 -21.78
N SER A 43 -2.67 -6.07 -22.80
CA SER A 43 -2.02 -5.88 -24.11
C SER A 43 -2.59 -4.73 -24.96
N ARG A 44 -3.84 -4.27 -24.72
CA ARG A 44 -4.54 -3.32 -25.62
C ARG A 44 -4.51 -1.86 -25.18
N THR A 45 -4.28 -1.59 -23.90
CA THR A 45 -4.11 -0.22 -23.40
C THR A 45 -2.62 0.06 -23.38
N ALA A 46 -2.12 1.02 -24.17
CA ALA A 46 -0.69 1.29 -24.28
C ALA A 46 -0.05 1.59 -22.91
N PHE A 47 0.54 0.58 -22.28
CA PHE A 47 1.34 0.75 -21.07
C PHE A 47 2.62 1.47 -21.47
N ALA A 48 2.81 2.68 -20.94
CA ALA A 48 4.12 3.28 -20.93
C ALA A 48 4.94 2.53 -19.85
N ARG A 49 5.73 1.55 -20.28
CA ARG A 49 6.76 0.94 -19.44
C ARG A 49 7.84 1.99 -19.20
N GLN A 50 8.05 2.37 -17.95
CA GLN A 50 8.99 3.41 -17.55
C GLN A 50 10.00 2.82 -16.57
N ARG A 51 11.27 3.21 -16.72
CA ARG A 51 12.32 2.82 -15.78
C ARG A 51 12.50 3.93 -14.74
N TRP A 52 12.47 3.56 -13.46
CA TRP A 52 12.76 4.45 -12.33
C TRP A 52 13.85 3.81 -11.48
N GLY A 53 15.04 4.41 -11.48
CA GLY A 53 16.24 3.76 -10.95
C GLY A 53 16.56 2.49 -11.74
N ASP A 54 16.68 1.37 -11.03
CA ASP A 54 17.00 0.06 -11.64
C ASP A 54 15.79 -0.83 -11.89
N ARG A 55 14.58 -0.33 -11.61
CA ARG A 55 13.35 -1.10 -11.72
C ARG A 55 12.46 -0.58 -12.85
N TRP A 56 11.73 -1.52 -13.45
CA TRP A 56 10.73 -1.24 -14.47
C TRP A 56 9.36 -1.14 -13.83
N TYR A 57 8.59 -0.14 -14.26
CA TYR A 57 7.23 0.08 -13.80
C TYR A 57 6.28 0.16 -14.98
N ASN A 58 5.10 -0.41 -14.80
CA ASN A 58 3.97 -0.29 -15.71
C ASN A 58 3.10 0.88 -15.24
N ARG A 59 2.84 1.86 -16.12
CA ARG A 59 1.96 2.99 -15.80
C ARG A 59 0.51 2.67 -16.13
N LEU A 60 -0.36 2.82 -15.13
CA LEU A 60 -1.81 2.65 -15.17
C LEU A 60 -2.50 3.96 -14.77
N GLY A 61 -2.64 4.89 -15.72
CA GLY A 61 -3.09 6.24 -15.40
C GLY A 61 -2.13 6.94 -14.44
N PRO A 62 -2.56 7.35 -13.22
CA PRO A 62 -1.66 7.91 -12.21
C PRO A 62 -0.88 6.84 -11.43
N LEU A 63 -1.28 5.57 -11.48
CA LEU A 63 -0.67 4.49 -10.70
C LEU A 63 0.58 3.95 -11.41
N LEU A 64 1.69 3.80 -10.67
CA LEU A 64 2.87 3.06 -11.11
C LEU A 64 2.91 1.69 -10.44
N VAL A 65 3.07 0.61 -11.20
CA VAL A 65 3.13 -0.75 -10.64
C VAL A 65 4.46 -1.38 -11.00
N ASP A 66 5.20 -1.86 -10.01
CA ASP A 66 6.45 -2.60 -10.21
C ASP A 66 6.20 -3.74 -11.20
N ALA A 67 7.01 -3.84 -12.26
CA ALA A 67 6.75 -4.79 -13.34
C ALA A 67 6.90 -6.26 -12.90
N ALA A 68 7.57 -6.51 -11.77
CA ALA A 68 7.68 -7.82 -11.15
C ALA A 68 6.52 -8.15 -10.19
N PHE A 69 5.58 -7.22 -9.98
CA PHE A 69 4.44 -7.44 -9.08
C PHE A 69 3.43 -8.41 -9.72
N ASP A 70 3.04 -9.41 -8.93
CA ASP A 70 2.02 -10.41 -9.28
C ASP A 70 1.15 -10.76 -8.05
N GLU A 71 0.40 -11.86 -8.15
CA GLU A 71 -0.55 -12.30 -7.13
C GLU A 71 0.07 -12.98 -5.90
N ASP A 72 1.36 -13.32 -5.95
CA ASP A 72 2.04 -14.00 -4.85
C ASP A 72 2.47 -13.02 -3.74
N PHE A 73 2.41 -11.70 -4.00
CA PHE A 73 2.76 -10.67 -3.05
C PHE A 73 1.61 -10.29 -2.11
N GLU A 74 1.91 -10.23 -0.81
CA GLU A 74 1.08 -9.57 0.18
C GLU A 74 1.26 -8.05 0.11
N ILE A 75 0.16 -7.29 0.23
CA ILE A 75 0.19 -5.83 0.04
C ILE A 75 -0.05 -5.12 1.36
N GLN A 76 0.86 -4.22 1.73
CA GLN A 76 0.66 -3.23 2.79
C GLN A 76 0.35 -1.85 2.18
N MET A 77 -0.76 -1.24 2.57
CA MET A 77 -1.11 0.11 2.13
C MET A 77 -0.45 1.17 3.02
N VAL A 78 0.17 2.18 2.42
CA VAL A 78 0.86 3.27 3.09
C VAL A 78 0.35 4.60 2.56
N ARG A 79 0.03 5.52 3.47
CA ARG A 79 -0.44 6.86 3.12
C ARG A 79 0.73 7.68 2.56
N PHE A 80 0.56 8.32 1.40
CA PHE A 80 1.58 9.20 0.83
C PHE A 80 1.91 10.34 1.80
N ALA A 81 3.21 10.63 1.94
CA ALA A 81 3.75 11.66 2.84
C ALA A 81 3.42 11.48 4.34
N SER A 82 3.12 10.25 4.78
CA SER A 82 3.06 9.91 6.20
C SER A 82 4.43 9.51 6.78
N ASP A 83 4.51 9.33 8.11
CA ASP A 83 5.72 8.83 8.76
C ASP A 83 6.12 7.44 8.24
N ALA A 84 5.15 6.55 8.01
CA ALA A 84 5.36 5.25 7.38
C ALA A 84 5.95 5.39 5.97
N TYR A 85 5.48 6.35 5.17
CA TYR A 85 6.06 6.65 3.86
C TYR A 85 7.53 7.11 3.98
N PHE A 86 7.82 8.03 4.90
CA PHE A 86 9.18 8.52 5.07
C PHE A 86 10.13 7.46 5.63
N ASP A 87 9.64 6.59 6.51
CA ASP A 87 10.39 5.42 6.99
C ASP A 87 10.69 4.46 5.83
N LEU A 88 9.71 4.16 4.97
CA LEU A 88 9.94 3.34 3.78
C LEU A 88 11.02 3.95 2.86
N VAL A 89 10.92 5.25 2.57
CA VAL A 89 11.87 6.00 1.72
C VAL A 89 13.28 6.07 2.35
N ARG A 90 13.37 6.12 3.68
CA ARG A 90 14.65 6.14 4.40
C ARG A 90 15.34 4.78 4.34
N GLU A 91 14.63 3.72 4.70
CA GLU A 91 15.15 2.36 4.81
C GLU A 91 15.32 1.66 3.45
N ARG A 92 14.56 2.09 2.42
CA ARG A 92 14.62 1.58 1.03
C ARG A 92 14.95 2.71 0.05
N PRO A 93 16.19 3.22 0.07
CA PRO A 93 16.59 4.36 -0.78
C PRO A 93 16.42 4.11 -2.28
N GLU A 94 16.45 2.86 -2.73
CA GLU A 94 16.21 2.44 -4.11
C GLU A 94 14.79 2.77 -4.60
N LEU A 95 13.81 2.91 -3.70
CA LEU A 95 12.42 3.22 -4.04
C LEU A 95 12.16 4.74 -4.17
N ARG A 96 13.11 5.59 -3.78
CA ARG A 96 12.92 7.05 -3.76
C ARG A 96 12.52 7.61 -5.11
N ALA A 97 13.13 7.13 -6.19
CA ALA A 97 12.88 7.65 -7.53
C ALA A 97 11.42 7.43 -7.95
N VAL A 98 10.88 6.22 -7.76
CA VAL A 98 9.50 5.91 -8.13
C VAL A 98 8.49 6.59 -7.20
N LEU A 99 8.77 6.63 -5.90
CA LEU A 99 7.90 7.23 -4.89
C LEU A 99 7.85 8.77 -5.00
N ALA A 100 8.91 9.40 -5.52
CA ALA A 100 8.89 10.81 -5.88
C ALA A 100 8.14 11.08 -7.20
N ALA A 101 8.13 10.11 -8.13
CA ALA A 101 7.51 10.25 -9.45
C ALA A 101 5.99 10.08 -9.43
N SER A 102 5.43 9.39 -8.43
CA SER A 102 3.99 9.22 -8.29
C SER A 102 3.54 9.16 -6.83
N ARG A 103 2.37 9.76 -6.56
CA ARG A 103 1.67 9.63 -5.27
C ARG A 103 0.91 8.31 -5.13
N GLU A 104 0.74 7.60 -6.24
CA GLU A 104 0.07 6.30 -6.33
C GLU A 104 1.07 5.31 -6.94
N ALA A 105 1.58 4.38 -6.13
CA ALA A 105 2.58 3.42 -6.59
C ALA A 105 2.51 2.08 -5.83
N VAL A 106 2.64 0.96 -6.54
CA VAL A 106 2.91 -0.38 -5.99
C VAL A 106 4.39 -0.68 -6.16
N VAL A 107 5.08 -0.91 -5.05
CA VAL A 107 6.52 -1.20 -5.01
C VAL A 107 6.79 -2.48 -4.24
N ILE A 108 7.61 -3.38 -4.78
CA ILE A 108 8.02 -4.59 -4.05
C ILE A 108 9.10 -4.22 -3.04
N VAL A 109 8.93 -4.65 -1.78
CA VAL A 109 9.89 -4.35 -0.70
C VAL A 109 10.72 -5.56 -0.29
N ASN A 110 10.21 -6.78 -0.50
CA ASN A 110 10.93 -8.05 -0.35
C ASN A 110 10.18 -9.15 -1.13
N ASP A 111 10.67 -10.40 -1.04
CA ASP A 111 10.16 -11.54 -1.83
C ASP A 111 8.69 -11.90 -1.59
N ARG A 112 8.08 -11.41 -0.50
CA ARG A 112 6.68 -11.72 -0.14
C ARG A 112 5.80 -10.49 -0.04
N TRP A 113 6.39 -9.31 0.11
CA TRP A 113 5.64 -8.08 0.40
C TRP A 113 5.84 -6.99 -0.63
N ALA A 114 4.73 -6.38 -1.02
CA ALA A 114 4.66 -5.13 -1.74
C ALA A 114 4.01 -4.05 -0.88
N VAL A 115 4.33 -2.80 -1.16
CA VAL A 115 3.68 -1.63 -0.58
C VAL A 115 2.90 -0.90 -1.67
N LEU A 116 1.63 -0.64 -1.40
CA LEU A 116 0.83 0.31 -2.18
C LEU A 116 0.85 1.67 -1.46
N VAL A 117 1.52 2.65 -2.05
CA VAL A 117 1.46 4.04 -1.62
C VAL A 117 0.25 4.71 -2.27
N SER A 118 -0.58 5.37 -1.47
CA SER A 118 -1.75 6.11 -1.95
C SER A 118 -1.93 7.44 -1.24
N ASP A 119 -2.40 8.47 -1.96
CA ASP A 119 -2.75 9.77 -1.42
C ASP A 119 -4.14 9.85 -0.78
N ARG A 120 -4.83 8.70 -0.66
CA ARG A 120 -6.18 8.61 -0.09
C ARG A 120 -6.25 7.83 1.20
N VAL A 121 -5.48 6.76 1.31
CA VAL A 121 -5.51 5.87 2.48
C VAL A 121 -4.17 5.18 2.68
N GLY A 122 -4.02 4.58 3.85
CA GLY A 122 -2.92 3.71 4.21
C GLY A 122 -2.54 3.97 5.65
N VAL A 123 -1.61 3.18 6.16
CA VAL A 123 -1.09 3.42 7.50
C VAL A 123 -0.28 4.72 7.52
N GLU A 124 -0.44 5.49 8.59
CA GLU A 124 0.35 6.69 8.81
C GLU A 124 1.66 6.39 9.53
N VAL A 125 1.67 5.37 10.38
CA VAL A 125 2.84 4.88 11.14
C VAL A 125 2.84 3.35 11.06
N PHE A 126 4.02 2.74 10.85
CA PHE A 126 4.15 1.28 10.90
C PHE A 126 4.22 0.77 12.33
N SER A 127 3.48 -0.29 12.64
CA SER A 127 3.73 -1.10 13.83
C SER A 127 5.02 -1.92 13.69
N ASP A 128 5.55 -2.42 14.79
CA ASP A 128 6.76 -3.27 14.77
C ASP A 128 6.56 -4.57 13.99
N GLU A 129 5.36 -5.13 14.05
CA GLU A 129 4.98 -6.30 13.27
C GLU A 129 5.01 -5.99 11.76
N GLN A 130 4.45 -4.85 11.35
CA GLN A 130 4.50 -4.40 9.96
C GLN A 130 5.92 -4.14 9.50
N ARG A 131 6.75 -3.47 10.33
CA ARG A 131 8.17 -3.27 10.05
C ARG A 131 8.87 -4.60 9.79
N LYS A 132 8.64 -5.60 10.65
CA LYS A 132 9.22 -6.93 10.51
C LYS A 132 8.80 -7.60 9.19
N HIS A 133 7.51 -7.55 8.84
CA HIS A 133 7.01 -8.12 7.58
C HIS A 133 7.61 -7.44 6.34
N LEU A 134 7.78 -6.12 6.38
CA LEU A 134 8.37 -5.34 5.29
C LEU A 134 9.91 -5.39 5.27
N GLY A 135 10.53 -6.06 6.25
CA GLY A 135 11.98 -6.13 6.41
C GLY A 135 12.61 -4.77 6.74
N LEU A 136 11.88 -3.90 7.42
CA LEU A 136 12.33 -2.61 7.94
C LEU A 136 12.85 -2.77 9.37
N ALA A 137 13.72 -1.85 9.80
CA ALA A 137 14.21 -1.85 11.18
C ALA A 137 13.07 -1.62 12.18
N VAL A 138 13.00 -2.48 13.21
CA VAL A 138 12.13 -2.35 14.40
C VAL A 138 12.71 -1.24 15.30
N ARG A 139 11.84 -0.46 15.94
CA ARG A 139 12.24 0.68 16.80
C ARG A 139 11.93 0.43 18.25
#